data_AF-N9H7S1-F1
#
_entry.id   AF-N9H7S1-F1
#
_cell.length_a   1.000
_cell.length_b   1.000
_cell.length_c   1.000
_cell.angle_alpha   90.00
_cell.angle_beta   90.00
_cell.angle_gamma   90.00
#
_symmetry.space_group_name_H-M   'P 1'
#
loop_
_entity.id
_entity.type
_entity.pdbx_description
1 polymer ?
#
loop_
_entity_poly.entity_id
_entity_poly.type
_entity_poly.pdbx_seq_one_letter_code
_entity_poly.pdbx_strand_id
1 'polypeptide(L)'
;MISKKKLVLIPVKTEAKDFLESLEESTDKKVALKDAHLVDLAIASNKIIFSNDINAKNAFSKLLDKRSNFQKIYWLSPREDMNIILNYALKNKIINDNNLEI
;
A
#
# COMPACT_ATOMS: atom_id res chain seq x y z
N MET A 1 -5.30 -18.73 25.03
CA MET A 1 -6.25 -17.85 24.33
C MET A 1 -5.95 -17.92 22.83
N ILE A 2 -6.81 -18.53 22.00
CA ILE A 2 -6.57 -18.59 20.55
C ILE A 2 -7.20 -17.34 19.93
N SER A 3 -6.38 -16.36 19.60
CA SER A 3 -6.81 -15.19 18.82
C SER A 3 -7.21 -15.65 17.41
N LYS A 4 -8.52 -15.71 17.14
CA LYS A 4 -9.02 -15.97 15.78
C LYS A 4 -8.89 -14.68 14.97
N LYS A 5 -7.80 -14.54 14.20
CA LYS A 5 -7.66 -13.47 13.21
C LYS A 5 -8.82 -13.58 12.21
N LYS A 6 -9.66 -12.55 12.11
CA LYS A 6 -10.70 -12.46 11.08
C LYS A 6 -10.01 -12.20 9.74
N LEU A 7 -10.06 -13.18 8.84
CA LEU A 7 -9.65 -13.03 7.45
C LEU A 7 -10.85 -12.53 6.65
N VAL A 8 -10.64 -11.49 5.84
CA VAL A 8 -11.64 -10.98 4.89
C VAL A 8 -11.05 -11.16 3.51
N LEU A 9 -11.70 -12.01 2.71
CA LEU A 9 -11.40 -12.14 1.29
C LEU A 9 -12.03 -10.96 0.57
N ILE A 10 -11.21 -10.20 -0.15
CA ILE A 10 -11.64 -9.06 -0.94
C ILE A 10 -11.44 -9.44 -2.42
N PRO A 11 -12.49 -9.41 -3.26
CA PRO A 11 -12.30 -9.54 -4.70
C PRO A 11 -11.58 -8.28 -5.22
N VAL A 12 -10.47 -8.49 -5.93
CA VAL A 12 -9.61 -7.41 -6.41
C VAL A 12 -9.60 -7.42 -7.94
N LYS A 13 -9.77 -6.24 -8.55
CA LYS A 13 -9.54 -6.04 -9.99
C LYS A 13 -8.06 -5.75 -10.23
N THR A 14 -7.52 -6.24 -11.34
CA THR A 14 -6.09 -6.15 -11.70
C THR A 14 -5.72 -4.85 -12.42
N GLU A 15 -6.30 -3.72 -12.06
CA GLU A 15 -6.16 -2.47 -12.82
C GLU A 15 -4.71 -1.95 -12.88
N ALA A 16 -3.99 -1.97 -11.76
CA ALA A 16 -2.58 -1.58 -11.69
C ALA A 16 -1.69 -2.57 -12.44
N LYS A 17 -1.94 -3.87 -12.25
CA LYS A 17 -1.17 -4.92 -12.92
C LYS A 17 -1.33 -4.84 -14.44
N ASP A 18 -2.57 -4.82 -14.94
CA ASP A 18 -2.87 -4.80 -16.37
C ASP A 18 -2.27 -3.54 -17.02
N PHE A 19 -2.31 -2.40 -16.31
CA PHE A 19 -1.65 -1.19 -16.77
C PHE A 19 -0.13 -1.35 -16.87
N LEU A 20 0.52 -1.84 -15.81
CA LEU A 20 1.97 -2.03 -15.82
C LEU A 20 2.41 -3.00 -16.91
N GLU A 21 1.65 -4.06 -17.17
CA GLU A 21 1.93 -5.02 -18.24
C GLU A 21 1.92 -4.36 -19.62
N SER A 22 1.05 -3.37 -19.84
CA SER A 22 0.95 -2.61 -21.10
C SER A 22 2.12 -1.67 -21.39
N LEU A 23 2.97 -1.37 -20.39
CA LEU A 23 4.12 -0.49 -20.55
C LEU A 23 5.31 -1.20 -21.19
N GLU A 24 6.21 -0.41 -21.78
CA GLU A 24 7.51 -0.92 -22.26
C GLU A 24 8.34 -1.53 -21.13
N GLU A 25 9.17 -2.51 -21.49
CA GLU A 25 9.98 -3.25 -20.53
C GLU A 25 11.05 -2.35 -19.90
N SER A 26 11.04 -2.28 -18.57
CA SER A 26 12.00 -1.49 -17.80
C SER A 26 12.27 -2.14 -16.45
N THR A 27 13.37 -1.77 -15.81
CA THR A 27 13.69 -2.21 -14.43
C THR A 27 12.58 -1.80 -13.46
N ASP A 28 12.06 -0.59 -13.63
CA ASP A 28 11.01 -0.04 -12.77
C ASP A 28 9.69 -0.82 -12.94
N LYS A 29 9.33 -1.19 -14.18
CA LYS A 29 8.17 -2.05 -14.46
C LYS A 29 8.29 -3.40 -13.75
N LYS A 30 9.47 -4.05 -13.81
CA LYS A 30 9.68 -5.34 -13.14
C LYS A 30 9.55 -5.24 -11.63
N VAL A 31 10.05 -4.17 -11.03
CA VAL A 31 9.92 -3.91 -9.59
C VAL A 31 8.44 -3.67 -9.25
N ALA A 32 7.77 -2.78 -9.97
CA ALA A 32 6.37 -2.45 -9.74
C ALA A 32 5.43 -3.67 -9.92
N LEU A 33 5.64 -4.49 -10.95
CA LEU A 33 4.78 -5.65 -11.22
C LEU A 33 4.75 -6.66 -10.07
N LYS A 34 5.84 -6.81 -9.31
CA LYS A 34 5.89 -7.70 -8.14
C LYS A 34 4.87 -7.28 -7.08
N ASP A 35 4.74 -5.98 -6.85
CA ASP A 35 3.91 -5.39 -5.79
C ASP A 35 2.60 -4.78 -6.30
N ALA A 36 2.25 -4.98 -7.58
CA ALA A 36 1.01 -4.48 -8.17
C ALA A 36 -0.26 -4.93 -7.45
N HIS A 37 -0.24 -6.15 -6.92
CA HIS A 37 -1.34 -6.69 -6.13
C HIS A 37 -1.63 -5.88 -4.85
N LEU A 38 -0.61 -5.23 -4.25
CA LEU A 38 -0.80 -4.36 -3.07
C LEU A 38 -1.54 -3.08 -3.46
N VAL A 39 -1.20 -2.53 -4.62
CA VAL A 39 -1.82 -1.33 -5.20
C VAL A 39 -3.27 -1.61 -5.56
N ASP A 40 -3.52 -2.72 -6.26
CA ASP A 40 -4.87 -3.17 -6.60
C ASP A 40 -5.74 -3.40 -5.35
N LEU A 41 -5.18 -4.02 -4.32
CA LEU A 41 -5.87 -4.23 -3.04
C LEU A 41 -6.15 -2.90 -2.32
N ALA A 42 -5.21 -1.96 -2.35
CA ALA A 42 -5.38 -0.64 -1.76
C ALA A 42 -6.50 0.16 -2.44
N ILE A 43 -6.59 0.08 -3.77
CA ILE A 43 -7.70 0.65 -4.56
C ILE A 43 -9.02 -0.02 -4.15
N ALA A 44 -9.09 -1.34 -4.20
CA ALA A 44 -10.32 -2.09 -3.94
C ALA A 44 -10.85 -1.91 -2.51
N SER A 45 -9.95 -1.73 -1.53
CA SER A 45 -10.30 -1.56 -0.12
C SER A 45 -10.32 -0.10 0.36
N ASN A 46 -9.96 0.86 -0.49
CA ASN A 46 -9.77 2.27 -0.16
C ASN A 46 -8.87 2.47 1.09
N LYS A 47 -7.69 1.82 1.09
CA LYS A 47 -6.74 1.81 2.21
C LYS A 47 -5.37 2.37 1.82
N ILE A 48 -4.63 2.76 2.84
CA ILE A 48 -3.23 3.19 2.76
C ILE A 48 -2.33 1.96 2.75
N ILE A 49 -1.29 1.97 1.92
CA ILE A 49 -0.21 0.97 1.94
C ILE A 49 0.85 1.43 2.92
N PHE A 50 1.14 0.60 3.92
CA PHE A 50 2.31 0.76 4.79
C PHE A 50 3.34 -0.29 4.44
N SER A 51 4.45 0.13 3.85
CA SER A 51 5.57 -0.77 3.50
C SER A 51 6.88 0.00 3.48
N ASN A 52 7.95 -0.63 3.98
CA ASN A 52 9.30 -0.08 3.95
C ASN A 52 10.02 -0.31 2.61
N ASP A 53 9.34 -0.89 1.61
CA ASP A 53 9.92 -1.03 0.27
C ASP A 53 9.83 0.29 -0.51
N ILE A 54 10.88 1.10 -0.35
CA ILE A 54 11.01 2.40 -1.00
C ILE A 54 11.23 2.25 -2.51
N ASN A 55 11.87 1.16 -2.96
CA ASN A 55 12.10 0.92 -4.37
C ASN A 55 10.77 0.66 -5.10
N ALA A 56 9.90 -0.16 -4.51
CA ALA A 56 8.56 -0.38 -5.03
C ALA A 56 7.74 0.92 -5.04
N LYS A 57 7.73 1.66 -3.91
CA LYS A 57 7.07 2.99 -3.81
C LYS A 57 7.51 3.94 -4.93
N ASN A 58 8.83 4.06 -5.15
CA ASN A 58 9.37 4.98 -6.14
C ASN A 58 9.10 4.52 -7.58
N ALA A 59 9.23 3.23 -7.87
CA ALA A 59 8.90 2.66 -9.18
C ALA A 59 7.42 2.89 -9.53
N PHE A 60 6.52 2.64 -8.57
CA PHE A 60 5.10 2.91 -8.74
C PHE A 60 4.80 4.40 -8.93
N SER A 61 5.36 5.25 -8.07
CA SER A 61 5.18 6.69 -8.15
C SER A 61 5.57 7.21 -9.54
N LYS A 62 6.75 6.81 -10.03
CA LYS A 62 7.26 7.21 -11.36
C LYS A 62 6.38 6.73 -12.52
N LEU A 63 5.89 5.49 -12.46
CA LEU A 63 5.12 4.89 -13.56
C LEU A 63 3.65 5.33 -13.56
N LEU A 64 3.10 5.75 -12.42
CA LEU A 64 1.68 6.09 -12.26
C LEU A 64 1.39 7.59 -12.06
N ASP A 65 2.41 8.44 -11.90
CA ASP A 65 2.30 9.86 -11.50
C ASP A 65 1.27 10.69 -12.30
N LYS A 66 1.04 10.32 -13.57
CA LYS A 66 0.19 11.08 -14.50
C LYS A 66 -1.27 10.64 -14.57
N ARG A 67 -1.73 9.72 -13.71
CA ARG A 67 -3.07 9.12 -13.84
C ARG A 67 -3.97 9.42 -12.64
N SER A 68 -5.13 9.99 -12.93
CA SER A 68 -6.19 10.33 -11.96
C SER A 68 -6.64 9.14 -11.10
N ASN A 69 -6.64 7.93 -11.65
CA ASN A 69 -7.12 6.73 -10.96
C ASN A 69 -6.15 6.26 -9.85
N PHE A 70 -4.86 6.58 -9.99
CA PHE A 70 -3.82 6.20 -9.03
C PHE A 70 -3.42 7.35 -8.09
N GLN A 71 -3.91 8.58 -8.35
CA GLN A 71 -3.66 9.77 -7.50
C GLN A 71 -4.18 9.65 -6.06
N LYS A 72 -5.08 8.69 -5.78
CA LYS A 72 -5.63 8.49 -4.43
C LYS A 72 -4.89 7.41 -3.62
N ILE A 73 -3.83 6.83 -4.16
CA ILE A 73 -3.07 5.79 -3.47
C ILE A 73 -2.01 6.45 -2.61
N TYR A 74 -2.13 6.22 -1.30
CA TYR A 74 -1.13 6.63 -0.33
C TYR A 74 -0.25 5.43 0.01
N TRP A 75 1.03 5.53 -0.34
CA TRP A 75 2.05 4.57 0.05
C TRP A 75 3.05 5.26 0.96
N LEU A 76 3.03 4.88 2.24
CA LEU A 76 3.87 5.46 3.28
C LEU A 76 4.86 4.41 3.79
N SER A 77 6.10 4.82 4.00
CA SER A 77 7.14 4.02 4.63
C SER A 77 7.15 4.32 6.13
N PRO A 78 6.82 3.37 7.01
CA PRO A 78 6.93 3.59 8.46
C PRO A 78 8.31 4.07 8.92
N ARG A 79 9.38 3.68 8.21
CA ARG A 79 10.74 4.11 8.51
C ARG A 79 11.01 5.59 8.20
N GLU A 80 10.40 6.13 7.14
CA GLU A 80 10.69 7.48 6.65
C GLU A 80 9.56 8.47 6.97
N ASP A 81 8.32 8.02 6.86
CA ASP A 81 7.10 8.82 6.93
C ASP A 81 6.44 8.76 8.33
N MET A 82 7.16 8.31 9.36
CA MET A 82 6.61 8.07 10.71
C MET A 82 5.83 9.28 11.26
N ASN A 83 6.37 10.49 11.11
CA ASN A 83 5.71 11.72 11.54
C ASN A 83 4.38 11.95 10.80
N ILE A 84 4.33 11.66 9.50
CA ILE A 84 3.10 11.76 8.71
C ILE A 84 2.08 10.73 9.18
N ILE A 85 2.54 9.50 9.44
CA ILE A 85 1.68 8.41 9.92
C ILE A 85 1.03 8.79 11.25
N LEU A 86 1.82 9.27 12.22
CA LEU A 86 1.31 9.65 13.54
C LEU A 86 0.37 10.86 13.47
N ASN A 87 0.75 11.89 12.71
CA ASN A 87 -0.01 13.15 12.68
C ASN A 87 -1.27 13.11 11.82
N TYR A 88 -1.34 12.18 10.85
CA TYR A 88 -2.46 12.11 9.90
C TYR A 88 -3.12 10.73 9.87
N ALA A 89 -2.40 9.68 9.50
CA ALA A 89 -3.02 8.36 9.24
C ALA A 89 -3.56 7.68 10.51
N LEU A 90 -2.89 7.90 11.64
CA LEU A 90 -3.27 7.40 12.96
C LEU A 90 -3.82 8.50 13.86
N LYS A 91 -4.08 9.69 13.33
CA LYS A 91 -4.62 10.81 14.11
C LYS A 91 -5.92 10.35 14.79
N ASN A 92 -5.98 10.49 16.11
CA ASN A 92 -7.10 10.08 16.96
C ASN A 92 -7.40 8.57 16.98
N LYS A 93 -6.52 7.71 16.46
CA LYS A 93 -6.64 6.27 16.67
C LYS A 93 -6.11 5.91 18.04
N ILE A 94 -7.00 5.43 18.91
CA ILE A 94 -6.62 4.86 20.20
C ILE A 94 -6.08 3.45 19.92
N ILE A 95 -4.78 3.25 20.15
CA ILE A 95 -4.19 1.92 20.21
C ILE A 95 -4.40 1.45 21.65
N ASN A 96 -5.38 0.58 21.87
CA ASN A 96 -5.56 -0.03 23.19
C ASN A 96 -4.41 -1.01 23.42
N ASP A 97 -3.50 -0.67 24.35
CA ASP A 97 -2.39 -1.52 24.81
C ASP A 97 -2.89 -2.66 25.72
N ASN A 98 -3.92 -3.39 25.30
CA ASN A 98 -4.45 -4.51 26.09
C ASN A 98 -3.53 -5.76 26.08
N ASN A 99 -2.25 -5.64 25.70
CA ASN A 99 -1.29 -6.74 25.61
C ASN A 99 0.09 -6.41 26.23
N LEU A 100 0.19 -5.42 27.12
CA LEU A 100 1.37 -5.18 27.97
C LEU A 100 1.01 -5.49 29.42
N GLU A 101 0.64 -6.74 29.70
CA GLU A 101 0.73 -7.28 31.06
C GLU A 101 1.94 -8.24 31.09
N ILE A 102 2.84 -7.92 32.03
CA ILE A 102 4.14 -8.55 32.32
C ILE A 102 3.94 -9.94 32.91
#